data_AF-A0A370BS86-F1
#
_entry.id   AF-A0A370BS86-F1
#
_cell.length_a   1.000
_cell.length_b   1.000
_cell.length_c   1.000
_cell.angle_alpha   90.00
_cell.angle_beta   90.00
_cell.angle_gamma   90.00
#
_symmetry.space_group_name_H-M   'P 1'
#
loop_
_entity.id
_entity.type
_entity.pdbx_description
1 polymer ?
#
loop_
_entity_poly.entity_id
_entity_poly.type
_entity_poly.pdbx_seq_one_letter_code
_entity_poly.pdbx_strand_id
1 'polypeptide(L)'
;MGIELTSPESSRSPSPVLRCAHSAKAEASLANNCLTYNVSVGFNEACGVVYLVVVHDKFGVEKLTLQNIRRFEVAECQLNHFLEEYPVEGYRERVQMQMDLQSINYAYDHADMSSH
;
A
#
# COMPACT_ATOMS: atom_id res chain seq x y z
N MET A 1 -17.63 -3.76 52.54
CA MET A 1 -16.46 -3.92 51.66
C MET A 1 -17.00 -4.20 50.26
N GLY A 2 -17.09 -3.17 49.43
CA GLY A 2 -17.55 -3.29 48.04
C GLY A 2 -16.36 -3.62 47.16
N ILE A 3 -16.45 -4.70 46.39
CA ILE A 3 -15.47 -5.01 45.36
C ILE A 3 -15.85 -4.23 44.09
N GLU A 4 -15.04 -3.23 43.74
CA GLU A 4 -15.06 -2.63 42.42
C GLU A 4 -14.52 -3.67 41.42
N LEU A 5 -15.38 -4.09 40.50
CA LEU A 5 -15.00 -4.84 39.30
C LEU A 5 -14.55 -3.82 38.25
N THR A 6 -13.28 -3.44 38.28
CA THR A 6 -12.66 -2.77 37.13
C THR A 6 -12.57 -3.78 36.00
N SER A 7 -13.37 -3.56 34.96
CA SER A 7 -13.27 -4.32 33.71
C SER A 7 -11.88 -4.10 33.13
N PRO A 8 -11.13 -5.14 32.74
CA PRO A 8 -9.87 -4.93 32.03
C PRO A 8 -10.20 -4.22 30.73
N GLU A 9 -9.59 -3.05 30.52
CA GLU A 9 -9.57 -2.37 29.23
C GLU A 9 -9.28 -3.41 28.17
N SER A 10 -10.26 -3.58 27.27
CA SER A 10 -10.16 -4.44 26.10
C SER A 10 -8.83 -4.13 25.42
N SER A 11 -7.84 -5.01 25.63
CA SER A 11 -6.59 -5.03 24.89
C SER A 11 -6.95 -5.04 23.43
N ARG A 12 -6.98 -3.85 22.82
CA ARG A 12 -7.23 -3.67 21.40
C ARG A 12 -5.98 -4.24 20.78
N SER A 13 -6.02 -5.53 20.44
CA SER A 13 -4.94 -6.20 19.72
C SER A 13 -4.52 -5.25 18.62
N PRO A 14 -3.24 -4.81 18.57
CA PRO A 14 -2.81 -3.92 17.53
C PRO A 14 -3.18 -4.61 16.22
N SER A 15 -4.02 -3.96 15.41
CA SER A 15 -4.34 -4.47 14.07
C SER A 15 -3.02 -4.87 13.43
N PRO A 16 -2.91 -6.06 12.82
CA PRO A 16 -1.66 -6.50 12.25
C PRO A 16 -1.15 -5.39 11.34
N VAL A 17 0.01 -4.84 11.69
CA VAL A 17 0.62 -3.78 10.89
C VAL A 17 1.08 -4.46 9.61
N LEU A 18 0.32 -4.27 8.54
CA LEU A 18 0.73 -4.69 7.21
C LEU A 18 1.98 -3.89 6.85
N ARG A 19 3.13 -4.55 6.90
CA ARG A 19 4.41 -3.97 6.52
C ARG A 19 4.76 -4.50 5.15
N CYS A 20 4.98 -3.58 4.20
CA CYS A 20 5.47 -3.96 2.89
C CYS A 20 6.94 -4.35 2.98
N ALA A 21 7.31 -5.46 2.35
CA ALA A 21 8.70 -5.76 2.06
C ALA A 21 9.20 -4.77 1.00
N HIS A 22 10.25 -4.00 1.33
CA HIS A 22 10.81 -3.02 0.42
C HIS A 22 12.11 -3.49 -0.21
N SER A 23 12.34 -3.08 -1.45
CA SER A 23 13.69 -3.14 -2.02
C SER A 23 14.59 -2.10 -1.37
N ALA A 24 15.90 -2.34 -1.37
CA ALA A 24 16.87 -1.37 -0.84
C ALA A 24 16.76 0.01 -1.52
N LYS A 25 16.36 0.04 -2.80
CA LYS A 25 16.15 1.29 -3.55
C LYS A 25 14.87 2.00 -3.12
N ALA A 26 13.78 1.28 -2.89
CA ALA A 26 12.54 1.83 -2.36
C ALA A 26 12.72 2.38 -0.93
N GLU A 27 13.45 1.66 -0.06
CA GLU A 27 13.79 2.13 1.29
C GLU A 27 14.61 3.43 1.25
N ALA A 28 15.63 3.47 0.39
CA ALA A 28 16.44 4.67 0.20
C ALA A 28 15.58 5.85 -0.28
N SER A 29 14.62 5.61 -1.18
CA SER A 29 13.71 6.64 -1.67
C SER A 29 12.80 7.18 -0.56
N LEU A 30 12.24 6.31 0.29
CA LEU A 30 11.46 6.73 1.46
C LEU A 30 12.27 7.67 2.37
N ALA A 31 13.51 7.29 2.68
CA ALA A 31 14.39 8.09 3.54
C ALA A 31 14.81 9.41 2.89
N ASN A 32 15.33 9.36 1.65
CA ASN A 32 15.90 10.50 0.95
C ASN A 32 14.84 11.55 0.59
N ASN A 33 13.64 11.10 0.20
CA ASN A 33 12.53 11.99 -0.16
C ASN A 33 11.61 12.32 1.01
N CYS A 34 11.90 11.80 2.22
CA CYS A 34 11.07 11.94 3.41
C CYS A 34 9.61 11.55 3.15
N LEU A 35 9.41 10.41 2.48
CA LEU A 35 8.09 9.87 2.17
C LEU A 35 7.64 8.91 3.27
N THR A 36 6.34 8.83 3.44
CA THR A 36 5.67 7.85 4.31
C THR A 36 4.51 7.23 3.54
N TYR A 37 4.12 6.01 3.87
CA TYR A 37 2.96 5.37 3.26
C TYR A 37 2.06 4.74 4.31
N ASN A 38 0.80 4.58 3.95
CA ASN A 38 -0.19 3.83 4.72
C ASN A 38 -0.79 2.75 3.81
N VAL A 39 -0.90 1.54 4.34
CA VAL A 39 -1.70 0.48 3.72
C VAL A 39 -2.91 0.20 4.59
N SER A 40 -4.09 0.38 3.99
CA SER A 40 -5.37 0.12 4.62
C SER A 40 -6.06 -1.04 3.90
N VAL A 41 -6.77 -1.86 4.67
CA VAL A 41 -7.63 -2.92 4.12
C VAL A 41 -9.08 -2.44 4.13
N GLY A 42 -9.77 -2.65 3.03
CA GLY A 42 -11.19 -2.35 2.84
C GLY A 42 -11.94 -3.54 2.28
N PHE A 43 -13.26 -3.39 2.20
CA PHE A 43 -14.12 -4.36 1.53
C PHE A 43 -14.90 -3.64 0.42
N ASN A 44 -14.88 -4.22 -0.78
CA ASN A 44 -15.63 -3.78 -1.94
C ASN A 44 -16.62 -4.89 -2.32
N GLU A 45 -17.90 -4.55 -2.47
CA GLU A 45 -18.95 -5.56 -2.72
C GLU A 45 -18.72 -6.39 -4.00
N ALA A 46 -18.09 -5.82 -5.02
CA ALA A 46 -17.80 -6.51 -6.28
C ALA A 46 -16.48 -7.31 -6.24
N CYS A 47 -15.52 -6.90 -5.42
CA CYS A 47 -14.15 -7.44 -5.44
C CYS A 47 -13.74 -8.17 -4.16
N GLY A 48 -14.57 -8.14 -3.10
CA GLY A 48 -14.23 -8.67 -1.79
C GLY A 48 -13.22 -7.79 -1.04
N VAL A 49 -12.24 -8.41 -0.39
CA VAL A 49 -11.18 -7.69 0.32
C VAL A 49 -10.30 -6.94 -0.68
N VAL A 50 -10.09 -5.65 -0.43
CA VAL A 50 -9.22 -4.79 -1.25
C VAL A 50 -8.25 -4.01 -0.37
N TYR A 51 -7.11 -3.65 -0.93
CA TYR A 51 -6.08 -2.85 -0.30
C TYR A 51 -6.06 -1.45 -0.92
N LEU A 52 -5.84 -0.46 -0.06
CA LEU A 52 -5.64 0.94 -0.38
C LEU A 52 -4.23 1.31 0.08
N VAL A 53 -3.41 1.85 -0.82
CA VAL A 53 -2.09 2.37 -0.50
C VAL A 53 -2.07 3.86 -0.77
N VAL A 54 -1.68 4.65 0.22
CA VAL A 54 -1.51 6.10 0.07
C VAL A 54 -0.10 6.50 0.50
N VAL A 55 0.61 7.20 -0.37
CA VAL A 55 1.96 7.73 -0.12
C VAL A 55 1.89 9.23 0.07
N HIS A 56 2.50 9.73 1.14
CA HIS A 56 2.58 11.14 1.48
C HIS A 56 4.03 11.60 1.61
N ASP A 57 4.29 12.88 1.34
CA ASP A 57 5.54 13.50 1.77
C ASP A 57 5.52 13.92 3.25
N LYS A 58 6.64 14.45 3.73
CA LYS A 58 6.81 14.97 5.11
C LYS A 58 5.83 16.08 5.51
N PHE A 59 5.19 16.73 4.54
CA PHE A 59 4.19 17.77 4.78
C PHE A 59 2.76 17.20 4.76
N GLY A 60 2.61 15.89 4.59
CA GLY A 60 1.32 15.23 4.45
C GLY A 60 0.69 15.39 3.08
N VAL A 61 1.44 15.85 2.06
CA VAL A 61 0.90 15.99 0.70
C VAL A 61 0.93 14.63 0.02
N GLU A 62 -0.24 14.19 -0.45
CA GLU A 62 -0.42 12.96 -1.22
C GLU A 62 0.43 12.98 -2.52
N LYS A 63 1.20 11.92 -2.74
CA LYS A 63 2.02 11.71 -3.94
C LYS A 63 1.52 10.56 -4.80
N LEU A 64 0.88 9.58 -4.19
CA LEU A 64 0.30 8.43 -4.87
C LEU A 64 -0.87 7.87 -4.05
N THR A 65 -1.93 7.49 -4.77
CA THR A 65 -3.03 6.70 -4.23
C THR A 65 -3.28 5.50 -5.15
N LEU A 66 -3.15 4.29 -4.60
CA LEU A 66 -3.48 3.03 -5.27
C LEU A 66 -4.70 2.43 -4.59
N GLN A 67 -5.72 2.09 -5.39
CA GLN A 67 -7.01 1.60 -4.87
C GLN A 67 -7.41 0.32 -5.57
N ASN A 68 -8.37 -0.41 -4.98
CA ASN A 68 -8.96 -1.63 -5.54
C ASN A 68 -7.91 -2.73 -5.83
N ILE A 69 -6.86 -2.79 -5.04
CA ILE A 69 -5.85 -3.84 -5.14
C ILE A 69 -6.38 -5.09 -4.44
N ARG A 70 -6.48 -6.23 -5.13
CA ARG A 70 -7.11 -7.44 -4.54
C ARG A 70 -6.16 -8.30 -3.72
N ARG A 71 -4.85 -8.12 -3.86
CA ARG A 71 -3.80 -8.91 -3.20
C ARG A 71 -2.77 -8.01 -2.55
N PHE A 72 -2.36 -8.34 -1.32
CA PHE A 72 -1.37 -7.53 -0.60
C PHE A 72 -0.04 -7.45 -1.36
N GLU A 73 0.43 -8.55 -1.93
CA GLU A 73 1.69 -8.63 -2.70
C GLU A 73 1.70 -7.68 -3.91
N VAL A 74 0.55 -7.44 -4.52
CA VAL A 74 0.40 -6.46 -5.62
C VAL A 74 0.58 -5.04 -5.10
N ALA A 75 0.00 -4.77 -3.92
CA ALA A 75 0.14 -3.48 -3.26
C ALA A 75 1.61 -3.20 -2.92
N GLU A 76 2.34 -4.23 -2.45
CA GLU A 76 3.78 -4.17 -2.20
C GLU A 76 4.58 -3.94 -3.48
N CYS A 77 4.27 -4.67 -4.55
CA CYS A 77 4.97 -4.54 -5.83
C CYS A 77 4.78 -3.15 -6.43
N GLN A 78 3.54 -2.66 -6.49
CA GLN A 78 3.23 -1.33 -6.99
C GLN A 78 3.86 -0.21 -6.14
N LEU A 79 3.86 -0.35 -4.81
CA LEU A 79 4.50 0.60 -3.91
C LEU A 79 6.01 0.65 -4.12
N ASN A 80 6.68 -0.50 -4.25
CA ASN A 80 8.10 -0.54 -4.53
C ASN A 80 8.43 0.10 -5.89
N HIS A 81 7.70 -0.26 -6.94
CA HIS A 81 7.90 0.30 -8.28
C HIS A 81 7.81 1.83 -8.26
N PHE A 82 6.78 2.38 -7.63
CA PHE A 82 6.64 3.83 -7.49
C PHE A 82 7.82 4.45 -6.73
N LEU A 83 8.19 3.90 -5.58
CA LEU A 83 9.26 4.46 -4.74
C LEU A 83 10.61 4.41 -5.45
N GLU A 84 10.89 3.36 -6.22
CA GLU A 84 12.14 3.19 -6.95
C GLU A 84 12.33 4.20 -8.08
N GLU A 85 11.25 4.68 -8.69
CA GLU A 85 11.31 5.69 -9.74
C GLU A 85 11.02 7.10 -9.23
N TYR A 86 10.68 7.26 -7.94
CA TYR A 86 10.43 8.56 -7.34
C TYR A 86 11.74 9.33 -7.06
N PRO A 87 11.81 10.65 -7.32
CA PRO A 87 10.74 11.50 -7.85
C PRO A 87 10.52 11.31 -9.35
N VAL A 88 9.25 11.20 -9.75
CA VAL A 88 8.87 11.11 -11.17
C VAL A 88 8.83 12.51 -11.77
N GLU A 89 9.93 12.89 -12.42
CA GLU A 89 10.10 14.16 -13.11
C GLU A 89 9.49 14.08 -14.51
N GLY A 90 8.70 15.08 -14.91
CA GLY A 90 8.13 15.13 -16.26
C GLY A 90 6.76 14.47 -16.43
N TYR A 91 6.07 14.86 -17.51
CA TYR A 91 4.72 14.37 -17.81
C TYR A 91 4.74 12.94 -18.39
N ARG A 92 5.72 12.62 -19.25
CA ARG A 92 5.77 11.32 -19.93
C ARG A 92 6.07 10.20 -18.93
N GLU A 93 6.99 10.46 -18.01
CA GLU A 93 7.42 9.57 -16.95
C GLU A 93 6.25 9.27 -15.99
N ARG A 94 5.41 10.26 -15.68
CA ARG A 94 4.18 10.05 -14.90
C ARG A 94 3.16 9.17 -15.62
N VAL A 95 3.00 9.37 -16.93
CA VAL A 95 2.11 8.53 -17.75
C VAL A 95 2.65 7.10 -17.78
N GLN A 96 3.96 6.93 -17.98
CA GLN A 96 4.61 5.62 -17.99
C GLN A 96 4.43 4.91 -16.63
N MET A 97 4.75 5.60 -15.52
CA MET A 97 4.51 5.11 -14.16
C MET A 97 3.07 4.64 -13.96
N GLN A 98 2.08 5.41 -14.40
CA GLN A 98 0.67 5.01 -14.27
C GLN A 98 0.36 3.73 -15.06
N MET A 99 0.91 3.60 -16.28
CA MET A 99 0.74 2.40 -17.10
C MET A 99 1.42 1.19 -16.47
N ASP A 100 2.61 1.35 -15.90
CA ASP A 100 3.35 0.27 -15.24
C ASP A 100 2.59 -0.22 -13.99
N LEU A 101 2.08 0.70 -13.17
CA LEU A 101 1.24 0.35 -12.01
C LEU A 101 -0.01 -0.42 -12.42
N GLN A 102 -0.70 -0.01 -13.50
CA GLN A 102 -1.86 -0.74 -14.01
C GLN A 102 -1.48 -2.11 -14.56
N SER A 103 -0.36 -2.20 -15.28
CA SER A 103 0.19 -3.45 -15.83
C SER A 103 0.52 -4.45 -14.72
N ILE A 104 1.15 -4.01 -13.62
CA ILE A 104 1.41 -4.83 -12.44
C ILE A 104 0.10 -5.39 -11.87
N ASN A 105 -0.91 -4.55 -11.68
CA ASN A 105 -2.20 -5.01 -11.13
C ASN A 105 -2.87 -6.04 -12.05
N TYR A 106 -2.88 -5.78 -13.36
CA TYR A 106 -3.46 -6.66 -14.36
C TYR A 106 -2.74 -8.02 -14.42
N ALA A 107 -1.40 -8.03 -14.40
CA ALA A 107 -0.60 -9.24 -14.47
C ALA A 107 -0.94 -10.21 -13.33
N TYR A 108 -1.16 -9.71 -12.12
CA TYR A 108 -1.51 -10.52 -10.96
C TYR A 108 -2.98 -10.98 -10.93
N ASP A 109 -3.90 -10.23 -11.54
CA ASP A 109 -5.30 -10.67 -11.71
C ASP A 109 -5.38 -11.82 -12.74
N HIS A 110 -4.55 -11.77 -13.79
CA HIS A 110 -4.54 -12.78 -14.87
C HIS A 110 -3.60 -13.96 -14.66
N ALA A 111 -2.59 -13.86 -13.78
CA ALA A 111 -1.75 -14.99 -13.40
C ALA A 111 -2.55 -16.13 -12.76
N ASP A 112 -3.71 -15.83 -12.17
CA ASP A 112 -4.62 -16.82 -11.58
C ASP A 112 -5.35 -17.69 -12.62
N MET A 113 -5.50 -17.20 -13.85
CA MET A 113 -6.24 -17.90 -14.92
C MET A 113 -5.39 -18.88 -15.75
N SER A 114 -4.08 -18.96 -15.53
CA SER A 114 -3.18 -19.86 -16.29
C SER A 114 -2.83 -21.17 -15.56
N SER A 115 -3.45 -21.44 -14.41
CA SER A 115 -3.32 -22.71 -13.69
C SER A 115 -4.60 -23.53 -13.81
N HIS A 116 -4.91 -24.03 -15.02
CA HIS A 116 -5.98 -25.00 -15.22
C HIS A 116 -5.69 -25.95 -16.37
#